data_AF-A0A1H0CL56-F1
#
_entry.id   AF-A0A1H0CL56-F1
#
_cell.length_a   1.000
_cell.length_b   1.000
_cell.length_c   1.000
_cell.angle_alpha   90.00
_cell.angle_beta   90.00
_cell.angle_gamma   90.00
#
_symmetry.space_group_name_H-M   'P 1'
#
loop_
_entity.id
_entity.type
_entity.pdbx_description
1 polymer ?
#
loop_
_entity_poly.entity_id
_entity_poly.type
_entity_poly.pdbx_seq_one_letter_code
_entity_poly.pdbx_strand_id
1 'polypeptide(L)'
;MRLRALITATVAGLLIVPGAAAAAARTPVEECARQGKTKGLFVQTRAWDEPVACFSKKEKRNYNPPISAYACGPLRDGGKGYAILKNNKKVECNRWVNFEVGVKQLVIQ
;
A
#
# COMPACT_ATOMS: atom_id res chain seq x y z
N MET A 1 -28.45 -33.23 -59.82
CA MET A 1 -29.50 -32.20 -59.66
C MET A 1 -29.72 -31.95 -58.16
N ARG A 2 -29.67 -30.67 -57.74
CA ARG A 2 -30.28 -30.05 -56.53
C ARG A 2 -29.77 -30.57 -55.16
N LEU A 3 -29.50 -29.78 -54.12
CA LEU A 3 -29.57 -28.34 -53.85
C LEU A 3 -28.70 -28.09 -52.58
N ARG A 4 -28.10 -26.90 -52.43
CA ARG A 4 -27.37 -26.47 -51.22
C ARG A 4 -28.31 -26.15 -50.06
N ALA A 5 -27.88 -26.43 -48.83
CA ALA A 5 -28.17 -25.69 -47.58
C ALA A 5 -27.08 -26.08 -46.57
N LEU A 6 -26.00 -25.32 -46.35
CA LEU A 6 -25.85 -24.08 -45.58
C LEU A 6 -26.38 -24.18 -44.13
N ILE A 7 -25.56 -23.65 -43.20
CA ILE A 7 -25.86 -23.31 -41.78
C ILE A 7 -25.60 -24.52 -40.83
N THR A 8 -24.74 -24.49 -39.81
CA THR A 8 -24.41 -23.42 -38.86
C THR A 8 -23.06 -23.73 -38.19
N ALA A 9 -22.22 -22.72 -38.03
CA ALA A 9 -21.03 -22.78 -37.18
C ALA A 9 -21.46 -22.88 -35.71
N THR A 10 -21.03 -23.93 -35.00
CA THR A 10 -21.06 -23.97 -33.53
C THR A 10 -19.64 -23.73 -33.03
N VAL A 11 -19.16 -22.49 -33.19
CA VAL A 11 -18.06 -22.02 -32.35
C VAL A 11 -18.68 -21.88 -30.97
N ALA A 12 -18.55 -22.93 -30.14
CA ALA A 12 -18.89 -22.85 -28.74
C ALA A 12 -18.01 -21.76 -28.13
N GLY A 13 -18.61 -20.59 -27.97
CA GLY A 13 -18.00 -19.44 -27.34
C GLY A 13 -17.58 -19.83 -25.94
N LEU A 14 -16.27 -20.01 -25.76
CA LEU A 14 -15.65 -19.72 -24.49
C LEU A 14 -15.95 -18.23 -24.25
N LEU A 15 -17.02 -17.96 -23.50
CA LEU A 15 -17.27 -16.66 -22.90
C LEU A 15 -16.05 -16.37 -22.01
N ILE A 16 -15.13 -15.62 -22.60
CA ILE A 16 -14.17 -14.80 -21.90
C ILE A 16 -15.02 -14.00 -20.92
N VAL A 17 -14.85 -14.26 -19.63
CA VAL A 17 -15.31 -13.36 -18.57
C VAL A 17 -14.15 -12.41 -18.33
N PRO A 18 -14.10 -11.22 -18.97
CA PRO A 18 -13.16 -10.20 -18.52
C PRO A 18 -13.78 -9.52 -17.30
N GLY A 19 -12.99 -9.35 -16.25
CA GLY A 19 -13.28 -8.34 -15.25
C GLY A 19 -13.89 -8.88 -13.97
N ALA A 20 -13.02 -9.43 -13.12
CA ALA A 20 -12.53 -8.63 -12.01
C ALA A 20 -11.26 -9.32 -11.53
N ALA A 21 -10.13 -8.99 -12.16
CA ALA A 21 -8.88 -9.07 -11.43
C ALA A 21 -9.06 -8.06 -10.28
N ALA A 22 -9.45 -8.53 -9.10
CA ALA A 22 -9.27 -7.78 -7.88
C ALA A 22 -7.77 -7.46 -7.86
N ALA A 23 -7.42 -6.23 -8.22
CA ALA A 23 -6.03 -5.80 -8.18
C ALA A 23 -5.58 -6.06 -6.75
N ALA A 24 -4.66 -7.02 -6.57
CA ALA A 24 -4.15 -7.36 -5.25
C ALA A 24 -3.74 -6.05 -4.57
N ALA A 25 -4.21 -5.85 -3.33
CA ALA A 25 -3.90 -4.65 -2.58
C ALA A 25 -2.38 -4.50 -2.53
N ARG A 26 -1.87 -3.42 -3.12
CA ARG A 26 -0.42 -3.17 -3.19
C ARG A 26 0.13 -2.97 -1.78
N THR A 27 1.35 -3.41 -1.57
CA THR A 27 2.05 -3.15 -0.31
C THR A 27 2.37 -1.67 -0.17
N PRO A 28 2.53 -1.14 1.06
CA PRO A 28 2.94 0.23 1.30
C PRO A 28 4.23 0.64 0.57
N VAL A 29 5.18 -0.28 0.49
CA VAL A 29 6.47 -0.05 -0.18
C VAL A 29 6.28 0.14 -1.69
N GLU A 30 5.42 -0.66 -2.31
CA GLU A 30 5.10 -0.53 -3.74
C GLU A 30 4.34 0.76 -4.05
N GLU A 31 3.41 1.15 -3.18
CA GLU A 31 2.67 2.42 -3.34
C GLU A 31 3.60 3.62 -3.23
N CYS A 32 4.53 3.61 -2.28
CA CYS A 32 5.55 4.66 -2.16
C CYS A 32 6.51 4.68 -3.37
N ALA A 33 6.90 3.51 -3.89
CA ALA A 33 7.76 3.44 -5.07
C ALA A 33 7.08 4.08 -6.30
N ARG A 34 5.77 3.90 -6.47
CA ARG A 34 4.98 4.55 -7.54
C ARG A 34 4.98 6.09 -7.45
N GLN A 35 5.09 6.62 -6.22
CA GLN A 35 5.21 8.05 -5.96
C GLN A 35 6.66 8.57 -6.11
N GLY A 36 7.59 7.74 -6.61
CA GLY A 36 9.02 8.08 -6.71
C GLY A 36 9.72 8.13 -5.35
N LYS A 37 9.13 7.50 -4.31
CA LYS A 37 9.66 7.48 -2.94
C LYS A 37 10.18 6.09 -2.60
N THR A 38 11.45 5.85 -2.83
CA THR A 38 12.10 4.56 -2.54
C THR A 38 12.93 4.55 -1.27
N LYS A 39 13.27 5.73 -0.72
CA LYS A 39 14.10 5.88 0.47
C LYS A 39 13.31 6.48 1.63
N GLY A 40 13.61 6.06 2.86
CA GLY A 40 13.08 6.57 4.12
C GLY A 40 12.10 5.60 4.80
N LEU A 41 10.99 6.12 5.33
CA LEU A 41 9.98 5.32 6.05
C LEU A 41 8.61 5.46 5.39
N PHE A 42 7.78 4.42 5.48
CA PHE A 42 6.35 4.52 5.24
C PHE A 42 5.56 4.50 6.55
N VAL A 43 4.39 5.13 6.54
CA VAL A 43 3.33 4.93 7.54
C VAL A 43 2.04 4.56 6.84
N GLN A 44 1.41 3.49 7.30
CA GLN A 44 0.14 3.00 6.78
C GLN A 44 -1.02 3.53 7.63
N THR A 45 -2.01 4.13 6.99
CA THR A 45 -3.21 4.73 7.58
C THR A 45 -4.46 3.91 7.21
N ARG A 46 -5.38 3.69 8.15
CA ARG A 46 -6.58 2.84 7.98
C ARG A 46 -7.67 3.45 7.10
N ALA A 47 -7.61 4.75 6.82
CA ALA A 47 -8.65 5.36 5.99
C ALA A 47 -8.47 4.87 4.55
N TRP A 48 -9.54 4.32 3.99
CA TRP A 48 -9.60 3.87 2.59
C TRP A 48 -9.24 5.00 1.60
N ASP A 49 -9.34 6.26 2.04
CA ASP A 49 -9.02 7.47 1.28
C ASP A 49 -7.71 8.17 1.73
N GLU A 50 -7.03 7.74 2.80
CA GLU A 50 -5.73 8.32 3.18
C GLU A 50 -4.61 7.37 2.77
N PRO A 51 -3.85 7.70 1.71
CA PRO A 51 -2.82 6.82 1.17
C PRO A 51 -1.69 6.64 2.17
N VAL A 52 -0.93 5.56 1.95
CA VAL A 52 0.36 5.32 2.59
C VAL A 52 1.19 6.61 2.56
N ALA A 53 1.57 7.10 3.74
CA ALA A 53 2.40 8.29 3.87
C ALA A 53 3.87 7.90 3.69
N CYS A 54 4.52 8.47 2.67
CA CYS A 54 5.90 8.14 2.28
C CYS A 54 6.87 9.26 2.68
N PHE A 55 7.73 8.99 3.66
CA PHE A 55 8.69 9.96 4.17
C PHE A 55 10.07 9.68 3.58
N SER A 56 10.62 10.63 2.84
CA SER A 56 11.81 10.40 1.97
C SER A 56 13.01 11.30 2.22
N LYS A 57 13.00 12.12 3.28
CA LYS A 57 14.12 13.01 3.61
C LYS A 57 14.76 12.64 4.93
N LYS A 58 16.09 12.86 5.01
CA LYS A 58 16.93 12.81 6.22
C LYS A 58 16.64 13.99 7.16
N GLU A 59 15.38 14.36 7.31
CA GLU A 59 14.96 15.47 8.15
C GLU A 59 14.28 14.88 9.38
N LYS A 60 14.71 15.33 10.56
CA LYS A 60 13.96 15.11 11.80
C LYS A 60 12.62 15.82 11.67
N ARG A 61 11.65 15.11 11.13
CA ARG A 61 10.28 15.59 11.00
C ARG A 61 9.44 14.91 12.07
N ASN A 62 8.85 15.73 12.93
CA ASN A 62 7.79 15.28 13.83
C ASN A 62 6.49 15.31 13.03
N TYR A 63 6.00 14.14 12.65
CA TYR A 63 4.70 14.01 12.02
C TYR A 63 3.70 13.54 13.07
N ASN A 64 2.59 14.25 13.25
CA ASN A 64 1.46 13.78 14.05
C ASN A 64 0.45 13.19 13.07
N PRO A 65 0.52 11.87 12.78
CA PRO A 65 -0.43 11.25 11.88
C PRO A 65 -1.86 11.39 12.40
N PRO A 66 -2.86 11.37 11.50
CA PRO A 66 -4.24 11.13 11.92
C PRO A 66 -4.32 9.83 12.74
N ILE A 67 -5.32 9.75 13.63
CA ILE A 67 -5.52 8.66 14.60
C ILE A 67 -5.50 7.25 13.96
N SER A 68 -5.69 7.19 12.64
CA SER A 68 -5.78 6.02 11.78
C SER A 68 -4.44 5.34 11.42
N ALA A 69 -3.28 5.88 11.80
CA ALA A 69 -2.00 5.21 11.52
C ALA A 69 -1.88 3.87 12.29
N TYR A 70 -1.61 2.78 11.57
CA TYR A 70 -1.59 1.41 12.12
C TYR A 70 -0.35 0.60 11.75
N ALA A 71 0.52 1.09 10.87
CA ALA A 71 1.81 0.46 10.65
C ALA A 71 2.89 1.46 10.26
N CYS A 72 4.15 1.11 10.48
CA CYS A 72 5.29 1.76 9.86
C CYS A 72 6.35 0.76 9.45
N GLY A 73 7.26 1.19 8.59
CA GLY A 73 8.45 0.40 8.24
C GLY A 73 9.37 1.15 7.28
N PRO A 74 10.53 0.56 6.96
CA PRO A 74 11.47 1.14 6.02
C PRO A 74 10.96 1.01 4.59
N LEU A 75 11.31 2.00 3.76
CA LEU A 75 11.22 1.90 2.30
C LEU A 75 12.40 1.08 1.75
N ARG A 76 12.36 0.78 0.45
CA ARG A 76 13.29 -0.14 -0.23
C ARG A 76 14.77 0.24 -0.07
N ASP A 77 15.09 1.53 -0.17
CA ASP A 77 16.43 2.08 0.00
C ASP A 77 16.73 2.48 1.46
N GLY A 78 15.96 1.94 2.41
CA GLY A 78 16.16 2.06 3.84
C GLY A 78 15.74 3.39 4.45
N GLY A 79 15.54 3.39 5.76
CA GLY A 79 15.24 4.57 6.57
C GLY A 79 15.28 4.22 8.04
N LYS A 80 15.53 5.23 8.88
CA LYS A 80 15.54 5.08 10.34
C LYS A 80 14.54 6.04 10.96
N GLY A 81 14.02 5.66 12.11
CA GLY A 81 13.04 6.44 12.82
C GLY A 81 12.14 5.56 13.67
N TYR A 82 11.28 6.22 14.43
CA TYR A 82 10.39 5.56 15.38
C TYR A 82 9.06 6.30 15.47
N ALA A 83 8.03 5.55 15.82
CA ALA A 83 6.74 6.09 16.24
C ALA A 83 6.69 6.16 17.77
N ILE A 84 6.14 7.24 18.31
CA ILE A 84 5.65 7.33 19.68
C ILE A 84 4.15 7.11 19.61
N LEU A 85 3.66 6.09 20.29
CA LEU A 85 2.24 5.76 20.34
C LEU A 85 1.51 6.66 21.35
N LYS A 86 0.18 6.68 21.32
CA LYS A 86 -0.64 7.46 22.27
C LYS A 86 -0.42 7.09 23.74
N ASN A 87 0.01 5.86 24.03
CA ASN A 87 0.42 5.42 25.36
C ASN A 87 1.90 5.73 25.69
N ASN A 88 2.56 6.59 24.92
CA ASN A 88 3.99 6.95 25.02
C ASN A 88 4.99 5.80 24.78
N LYS A 89 4.54 4.64 24.29
CA LYS A 89 5.45 3.57 23.86
C LYS A 89 6.19 3.98 22.60
N LYS A 90 7.51 3.80 22.60
CA LYS A 90 8.35 3.97 21.42
C LYS A 90 8.40 2.67 20.61
N VAL A 91 8.20 2.76 19.30
CA VAL A 91 8.28 1.65 18.36
C VAL A 91 9.22 2.02 17.22
N GLU A 92 10.31 1.27 17.07
CA GLU A 92 11.26 1.46 15.96
C GLU A 92 10.62 1.01 14.63
N CYS A 93 10.73 1.86 13.61
CA CYS A 93 10.21 1.61 12.25
C CYS A 93 11.30 1.01 11.33
N ASN A 94 12.25 0.26 11.90
CA ASN A 94 13.36 -0.37 11.18
C ASN A 94 12.97 -1.67 10.45
N ARG A 95 11.74 -2.13 10.66
CA ARG A 95 11.06 -3.20 9.95
C ARG A 95 9.57 -2.86 9.87
N TRP A 96 8.81 -3.64 9.10
CA TRP A 96 7.34 -3.52 9.16
C TRP A 96 6.87 -3.86 10.58
N VAL A 97 6.24 -2.90 11.23
CA VAL A 97 5.60 -3.05 12.53
C VAL A 97 4.19 -2.49 12.47
N ASN A 98 3.24 -3.22 13.07
CA ASN A 98 1.88 -2.74 13.25
C ASN A 98 1.74 -2.08 14.61
N PHE A 99 0.88 -1.07 14.70
CA PHE A 99 0.55 -0.36 15.92
C PHE A 99 -0.76 -0.90 16.48
N GLU A 100 -0.74 -1.30 17.75
CA GLU A 100 -1.94 -1.75 18.48
C GLU A 100 -2.78 -0.56 18.98
N VAL A 101 -2.14 0.61 19.09
CA VAL A 101 -2.73 1.87 19.52
C VAL A 101 -2.28 2.98 18.59
N GLY A 102 -3.14 3.97 18.37
CA GLY A 102 -2.87 5.07 17.45
C GLY A 102 -1.53 5.77 17.74
N VAL A 103 -0.95 6.34 16.70
CA VAL A 103 0.33 7.05 16.78
C VAL A 103 0.11 8.48 17.26
N LYS A 104 0.98 8.94 18.18
CA LYS A 104 1.03 10.32 18.68
C LYS A 104 2.05 11.16 17.90
N GLN A 105 3.16 10.54 17.49
CA GLN A 105 4.24 11.20 16.79
C GLN A 105 5.06 10.18 15.99
N LEU A 106 5.51 10.55 14.82
CA LEU A 106 6.53 9.83 14.04
C LEU A 106 7.77 10.71 13.95
N VAL A 107 8.93 10.10 14.18
CA VAL A 107 10.25 10.74 14.06
C VAL A 107 11.04 10.00 13.01
N ILE A 108 11.47 10.70 11.95
CA ILE A 108 12.33 10.16 10.88
C ILE A 108 13.77 10.66 11.11
N GLN A 109 14.76 9.85 10.76
CA GLN A 109 16.20 10.10 10.94
C GLN A 109 16.98 9.97 9.63
#